data_AF-A0AAV4AV74-F1
#
_entry.id   AF-A0AAV4AV74-F1
#
_cell.length_a   1.000
_cell.length_b   1.000
_cell.length_c   1.000
_cell.angle_alpha   90.00
_cell.angle_beta   90.00
_cell.angle_gamma   90.00
#
_symmetry.space_group_name_H-M   'P 1'
#
loop_
_entity.id
_entity.type
_entity.pdbx_description
1 polymer ?
#
loop_
_entity_poly.entity_id
_entity_poly.type
_entity_poly.pdbx_seq_one_letter_code
_entity_poly.pdbx_strand_id
1 'polypeptide(L)'
;MLIPKLLWPLLVYDICSTSIEAKINKYTRKWLGVPPGLSDVAMFCRKAKLKLPMKSILEECKCGKVRLLTMLEESDDPVVKTAQPSLKTGTKRKVTEAVDEAKECLKMKEVVDQTQTDRRGLGSTTAKWWSKTEGREKRDVIID
;
A
#
# COMPACT_ATOMS: atom_id res chain seq x y z
N MET A 1 -10.67 1.42 -14.52
CA MET A 1 -10.83 0.19 -13.70
C MET A 1 -9.76 -0.87 -14.05
N LEU A 2 -8.46 -0.56 -13.89
CA LEU A 2 -7.38 -1.53 -14.11
C LEU A 2 -6.87 -2.13 -12.79
N ILE A 3 -6.96 -1.36 -11.71
CA ILE A 3 -6.37 -1.64 -10.40
C ILE A 3 -6.92 -2.93 -9.74
N PRO A 4 -8.24 -3.19 -9.70
CA PRO A 4 -8.75 -4.41 -9.06
C PRO A 4 -8.27 -5.70 -9.75
N LYS A 5 -8.06 -5.66 -11.07
CA LYS A 5 -7.59 -6.82 -11.84
C LYS A 5 -6.11 -7.14 -11.61
N LEU A 6 -5.31 -6.13 -11.24
CA LEU A 6 -3.88 -6.29 -10.94
C LEU A 6 -3.63 -6.76 -9.51
N LEU A 7 -4.62 -6.60 -8.63
CA LEU A 7 -4.53 -6.93 -7.22
C LEU A 7 -4.15 -8.40 -6.97
N TRP A 8 -4.82 -9.32 -7.68
CA TRP A 8 -4.61 -10.75 -7.50
C TRP A 8 -3.25 -11.24 -8.03
N PRO A 9 -2.80 -10.87 -9.25
CA PRO A 9 -1.45 -11.18 -9.70
C PRO A 9 -0.35 -10.67 -8.76
N LEU A 10 -0.52 -9.45 -8.20
CA LEU A 10 0.46 -8.89 -7.25
C LEU A 10 0.51 -9.68 -5.94
N LEU A 11 -0.63 -10.24 -5.53
CA LEU A 11 -0.76 -11.07 -4.35
C LEU A 11 -0.07 -12.44 -4.54
N VAL A 12 -0.26 -13.06 -5.70
CA VAL A 12 0.23 -14.42 -5.97
C VAL A 12 1.74 -14.47 -6.26
N TYR A 13 2.27 -13.53 -7.06
CA TYR A 13 3.60 -13.69 -7.66
C TYR A 13 4.79 -13.16 -6.84
N ASP A 14 4.58 -12.79 -5.57
CA ASP A 14 5.59 -12.17 -4.69
C ASP A 14 6.61 -11.27 -5.42
N ILE A 15 6.11 -10.32 -6.21
CA ILE A 15 6.95 -9.47 -7.06
C ILE A 15 7.51 -8.31 -6.23
N CYS A 16 8.78 -7.98 -6.42
CA CYS A 16 9.42 -6.83 -5.82
C CYS A 16 8.93 -5.51 -6.46
N SER A 17 8.52 -4.53 -5.64
CA SER A 17 7.98 -3.25 -6.09
C SER A 17 8.93 -2.47 -7.01
N THR A 18 10.24 -2.53 -6.76
CA THR A 18 11.26 -1.84 -7.58
C THR A 18 11.36 -2.41 -9.00
N SER A 19 11.10 -3.71 -9.18
CA SER A 19 11.09 -4.35 -10.51
C SER A 19 9.90 -3.87 -11.34
N ILE A 20 8.75 -3.70 -10.69
CA ILE A 20 7.54 -3.17 -11.33
C ILE A 20 7.77 -1.73 -11.77
N GLU A 21 8.30 -0.89 -10.87
CA GLU A 21 8.64 0.51 -11.19
C GLU A 21 9.59 0.60 -12.39
N ALA A 22 10.66 -0.20 -12.40
CA ALA A 22 11.65 -0.18 -13.48
C ALA A 22 11.04 -0.61 -14.83
N LYS A 23 10.21 -1.66 -14.85
CA LYS A 23 9.51 -2.12 -16.07
C LYS A 23 8.54 -1.07 -16.57
N ILE A 24 7.70 -0.52 -15.68
CA ILE A 24 6.74 0.53 -16.03
C ILE A 24 7.50 1.71 -16.64
N ASN A 25 8.54 2.21 -15.98
CA ASN A 25 9.32 3.34 -16.44
C ASN A 25 9.97 3.08 -17.82
N LYS A 26 10.50 1.88 -18.05
CA LYS A 26 11.06 1.50 -19.36
C LYS A 26 10.00 1.52 -20.46
N TYR A 27 8.82 0.95 -20.21
CA TYR A 27 7.74 0.92 -21.21
C TYR A 27 7.10 2.29 -21.43
N THR A 28 6.92 3.10 -20.38
CA THR A 28 6.39 4.46 -20.52
C THR A 28 7.33 5.35 -21.31
N ARG A 29 8.65 5.27 -21.07
CA ARG A 29 9.66 6.01 -21.85
C ARG A 29 9.64 5.63 -23.32
N LYS A 30 9.60 4.32 -23.60
CA LYS A 30 9.51 3.81 -24.98
C LYS A 30 8.21 4.25 -25.66
N TRP A 31 7.09 4.22 -24.93
CA TRP A 31 5.79 4.62 -25.46
C TRP A 31 5.70 6.13 -25.72
N LEU A 32 6.29 6.96 -24.86
CA LEU A 32 6.32 8.41 -25.01
C LEU A 32 7.42 8.93 -25.94
N GLY A 33 8.32 8.07 -26.44
CA GLY A 33 9.45 8.46 -27.28
C GLY A 33 10.50 9.32 -26.55
N VAL A 34 10.59 9.19 -25.23
CA VAL A 34 11.41 10.05 -24.38
C VAL A 34 12.85 9.52 -24.29
N PRO A 35 13.88 10.38 -24.34
CA PRO A 35 15.26 9.95 -24.20
C PRO A 35 15.53 9.30 -22.83
N PRO A 36 16.45 8.32 -22.75
CA PRO A 36 16.77 7.63 -21.50
C PRO A 36 17.37 8.58 -20.44
N GLY A 37 17.95 9.70 -20.84
CA GLY A 37 18.52 10.72 -19.95
C GLY A 37 17.50 11.65 -19.28
N LEU A 38 16.20 11.60 -19.63
CA LEU A 38 15.20 12.41 -18.92
C LEU A 38 15.08 11.92 -17.48
N SER A 39 15.12 12.82 -16.49
CA SER A 39 14.95 12.44 -15.09
C SER A 39 13.54 11.91 -14.80
N ASP A 40 13.43 10.92 -13.91
CA ASP A 40 12.13 10.41 -13.43
C ASP A 40 11.28 11.52 -12.81
N VAL A 41 11.93 12.48 -12.14
CA VAL A 41 11.25 13.63 -11.53
C VAL A 41 10.55 14.48 -12.59
N ALA A 42 11.18 14.72 -13.74
CA ALA A 42 10.57 15.47 -14.83
C ALA A 42 9.37 14.72 -15.44
N MET A 43 9.45 13.39 -15.56
CA MET A 43 8.38 12.58 -16.15
C MET A 43 7.18 12.38 -15.20
N PHE A 44 7.44 12.18 -13.90
CA PHE A 44 6.42 11.86 -12.90
C PHE A 44 6.07 13.05 -11.99
N CYS A 45 6.37 14.27 -12.43
CA CYS A 45 6.04 15.48 -11.69
C CYS A 45 4.51 15.66 -11.57
N ARG A 46 4.01 15.94 -10.36
CA ARG A 46 2.58 16.21 -10.13
C ARG A 46 2.08 17.49 -10.84
N LYS A 47 3.00 18.42 -11.14
CA LYS A 47 2.72 19.70 -11.80
C LYS A 47 2.87 19.63 -13.32
N ALA A 48 3.34 18.51 -13.88
CA ALA A 48 3.41 18.34 -15.33
C ALA A 48 2.00 18.24 -15.93
N LYS A 49 1.86 18.63 -17.21
CA LYS A 49 0.61 18.50 -17.96
C LYS A 49 0.16 17.03 -18.05
N LEU A 50 1.11 16.09 -18.12
CA LEU A 50 0.86 14.66 -18.15
C LEU A 50 0.92 14.09 -16.72
N LYS A 51 -0.25 13.79 -16.14
CA LYS A 51 -0.35 13.15 -14.83
C LYS A 51 -0.46 11.63 -15.00
N LEU A 52 0.68 10.94 -15.01
CA LEU A 52 0.70 9.48 -15.07
C LEU A 52 0.35 8.89 -13.69
N PRO A 53 -0.57 7.91 -13.59
CA PRO A 53 -0.98 7.31 -12.32
C PRO A 53 0.04 6.29 -11.77
N MET A 54 1.35 6.52 -11.92
CA MET A 54 2.36 5.52 -11.53
C MET A 54 2.47 5.40 -10.01
N LYS A 55 2.25 6.51 -9.29
CA LYS A 55 2.16 6.50 -7.82
C LYS A 55 1.03 5.61 -7.34
N SER A 56 -0.13 5.64 -8.00
CA SER A 56 -1.28 4.79 -7.63
C SER A 56 -0.94 3.30 -7.75
N ILE A 57 -0.28 2.87 -8.83
CA ILE A 57 0.10 1.45 -9.00
C ILE A 57 1.11 1.00 -7.93
N LEU A 58 2.04 1.88 -7.58
CA LEU A 58 3.02 1.60 -6.54
C LEU A 58 2.38 1.51 -5.16
N GLU A 59 1.48 2.44 -4.83
CA GLU A 59 0.72 2.38 -3.58
C GLU A 59 -0.09 1.08 -3.49
N GLU A 60 -0.75 0.67 -4.57
CA GLU A 60 -1.47 -0.62 -4.61
C GLU A 60 -0.55 -1.82 -4.42
N CYS A 61 0.67 -1.78 -4.96
CA CYS A 61 1.66 -2.83 -4.72
C CYS A 61 2.10 -2.87 -3.25
N LYS A 62 2.27 -1.69 -2.60
CA LYS A 62 2.63 -1.60 -1.18
C LYS A 62 1.48 -2.10 -0.29
N CYS A 63 0.26 -1.60 -0.52
CA CYS A 63 -0.95 -2.04 0.15
C CYS A 63 -1.18 -3.55 -0.02
N GLY A 64 -0.91 -4.08 -1.22
CA GLY A 64 -0.98 -5.51 -1.50
C GLY A 64 -0.02 -6.35 -0.66
N LYS A 65 1.22 -5.89 -0.46
CA LYS A 65 2.20 -6.57 0.41
C LYS A 65 1.81 -6.51 1.88
N VAL A 66 1.34 -5.36 2.34
CA VAL A 66 0.82 -5.18 3.71
C VAL A 66 -0.34 -6.13 3.96
N ARG A 67 -1.30 -6.18 3.03
CA ARG A 67 -2.46 -7.08 3.10
C ARG A 67 -2.08 -8.55 3.11
N LEU A 68 -1.07 -8.93 2.33
CA LEU A 68 -0.53 -10.28 2.32
C LEU A 68 0.04 -10.66 3.68
N LEU A 69 0.90 -9.81 4.23
CA LEU A 69 1.55 -10.06 5.51
C LEU A 69 0.50 -10.21 6.62
N THR A 70 -0.43 -9.28 6.72
CA THR A 70 -1.49 -9.34 7.75
C THR A 70 -2.41 -10.54 7.56
N MET A 71 -2.70 -10.95 6.32
CA MET A 71 -3.47 -12.17 6.05
C MET A 71 -2.73 -13.45 6.49
N LEU A 72 -1.41 -13.50 6.36
CA LEU A 72 -0.60 -14.62 6.80
C LEU A 72 -0.49 -14.66 8.35
N GLU A 73 -0.38 -13.50 8.99
CA GLU A 73 -0.37 -13.37 10.47
C GLU A 73 -1.71 -13.79 11.10
N GLU A 74 -2.83 -13.45 10.45
CA GLU A 74 -4.20 -13.72 10.91
C GLU A 74 -4.75 -15.08 10.43
N SER A 75 -3.94 -15.92 9.78
CA SER A 75 -4.41 -17.22 9.28
C SER A 75 -4.82 -18.15 10.43
N ASP A 76 -5.94 -18.85 10.27
CA ASP A 76 -6.42 -19.87 11.21
C ASP A 76 -5.54 -21.13 11.21
N ASP A 77 -4.80 -21.37 10.13
CA ASP A 77 -3.89 -22.51 10.02
C ASP A 77 -2.60 -22.26 10.82
N PRO A 78 -2.31 -23.05 11.87
CA PRO A 78 -1.13 -22.87 12.70
C PRO A 78 0.17 -23.07 11.93
N VAL A 79 0.17 -23.88 10.87
CA VAL A 79 1.37 -24.12 10.04
C VAL A 79 1.71 -22.88 9.24
N VAL A 80 0.71 -22.26 8.61
CA VAL A 80 0.87 -21.02 7.84
C VAL A 80 1.29 -19.87 8.76
N LYS A 81 0.67 -19.77 9.93
CA LYS A 81 0.97 -18.74 10.93
C LYS A 81 2.38 -18.86 11.52
N THR A 82 2.92 -20.07 11.57
CA THR A 82 4.29 -20.34 12.05
C THR A 82 5.33 -20.12 10.96
N ALA A 83 4.99 -20.45 9.71
CA ALA A 83 5.93 -20.39 8.58
C ALA A 83 6.36 -18.97 8.20
N GLN A 84 5.51 -17.95 8.43
CA GLN A 84 5.73 -16.51 8.18
C GLN A 84 6.79 -16.21 7.11
N PRO A 85 6.48 -16.47 5.82
CA PRO A 85 7.45 -16.33 4.76
C PRO A 85 7.92 -14.88 4.63
N SER A 86 9.22 -14.70 4.42
CA SER A 86 9.79 -13.38 4.15
C SER A 86 9.34 -12.89 2.77
N LEU A 87 8.48 -11.87 2.75
CA LEU A 87 7.98 -11.29 1.51
C LEU A 87 9.11 -10.59 0.76
N LYS A 88 9.25 -10.87 -0.55
CA LYS A 88 10.20 -10.18 -1.43
C LYS A 88 9.82 -8.71 -1.56
N THR A 89 10.46 -7.90 -0.72
CA THR A 89 10.33 -6.45 -0.72
C THR A 89 11.65 -5.86 -1.18
N GLY A 90 11.59 -4.75 -1.92
CA GLY A 90 12.80 -4.10 -2.42
C GLY A 90 13.68 -3.58 -1.28
N THR A 91 14.90 -3.16 -1.61
CA THR A 91 15.90 -2.67 -0.66
C THR A 91 15.45 -1.49 0.21
N LYS A 92 14.44 -0.74 -0.21
CA LYS A 92 14.05 0.53 0.44
C LYS A 92 12.97 0.38 1.52
N ARG A 93 12.29 -0.76 1.63
CA ARG A 93 11.17 -0.91 2.56
C ARG A 93 11.09 -2.34 3.06
N LYS A 94 10.94 -2.52 4.36
CA LYS A 94 10.50 -3.78 4.95
C LYS A 94 9.01 -3.68 5.26
N VAL A 95 8.26 -4.72 4.91
CA VAL A 95 6.79 -4.71 5.08
C VAL A 95 6.43 -4.83 6.55
N THR A 96 7.18 -5.60 7.34
CA THR A 96 6.97 -5.78 8.78
C THR A 96 7.04 -4.44 9.52
N GLU A 97 8.13 -3.70 9.35
CA GLU A 97 8.32 -2.37 9.96
C GLU A 97 7.19 -1.40 9.59
N ALA A 98 6.77 -1.41 8.32
CA ALA A 98 5.66 -0.58 7.87
C ALA A 98 4.30 -0.97 8.46
N VAL A 99 4.09 -2.27 8.71
CA VAL A 99 2.88 -2.76 9.37
C VAL A 99 2.92 -2.38 10.84
N ASP A 100 4.05 -2.52 11.52
CA ASP A 100 4.19 -2.16 12.93
C ASP A 100 4.00 -0.67 13.16
N GLU A 101 4.58 0.18 12.30
CA GLU A 101 4.35 1.64 12.32
C GLU A 101 2.87 1.98 12.12
N ALA A 102 2.20 1.36 11.14
CA ALA A 102 0.77 1.57 10.91
C ALA A 102 -0.08 1.14 12.12
N LYS A 103 0.26 -0.01 12.71
CA LYS A 103 -0.36 -0.51 13.95
C LYS A 103 -0.18 0.51 15.10
N GLU A 104 1.02 1.05 15.29
CA GLU A 104 1.27 2.07 16.31
C GLU A 104 0.49 3.37 16.06
N CYS A 105 0.45 3.86 14.82
CA CYS A 105 -0.36 5.01 14.46
C CYS A 105 -1.86 4.80 14.75
N LEU A 106 -2.38 3.60 14.49
CA LEU A 106 -3.77 3.26 14.79
C LEU A 106 -4.05 3.25 16.30
N LYS A 107 -3.12 2.73 17.11
CA LYS A 107 -3.23 2.81 18.59
C LYS A 107 -3.19 4.27 19.06
N MET A 108 -2.29 5.08 18.51
CA MET A 108 -2.21 6.49 18.87
C MET A 108 -3.50 7.23 18.47
N LYS A 109 -4.07 6.90 17.31
CA LYS A 109 -5.35 7.45 16.84
C LYS A 109 -6.51 7.07 17.75
N GLU A 110 -6.51 5.87 18.31
CA GLU A 110 -7.47 5.47 19.35
C GLU A 110 -7.32 6.28 20.65
N VAL A 111 -6.09 6.54 21.08
CA VAL A 111 -5.81 7.33 22.30
C VAL A 111 -6.23 8.79 22.15
N VAL A 112 -5.96 9.39 20.98
CA VAL A 112 -6.32 10.78 20.68
C VAL A 112 -7.84 10.95 20.49
N ASP A 113 -8.56 9.84 20.29
CA ASP A 113 -9.98 9.80 19.97
C ASP A 113 -10.33 10.57 18.67
N GLN A 114 -11.60 10.64 18.35
CA GLN A 114 -12.09 11.21 17.10
C GLN A 114 -11.91 12.73 17.12
N THR A 115 -10.94 13.21 16.34
CA THR A 115 -10.72 14.65 16.14
C THR A 115 -11.69 15.23 15.11
N GLN A 116 -11.96 16.53 15.24
CA GLN A 116 -12.72 17.25 14.24
C GLN A 116 -11.89 17.41 12.97
N THR A 117 -12.19 16.61 11.93
CA THR A 117 -11.48 16.68 10.64
C THR A 117 -12.00 17.78 9.73
N ASP A 118 -13.27 18.16 9.89
CA ASP A 118 -13.99 19.09 9.01
C ASP A 118 -14.82 20.11 9.78
N ARG A 119 -15.31 21.12 9.05
CA ARG A 119 -16.28 22.11 9.57
C ARG A 119 -17.67 21.54 9.88
N ARG A 120 -17.89 20.23 9.67
CA ARG A 120 -19.16 19.53 9.97
C ARG A 120 -19.40 19.30 11.47
N GLY A 121 -18.38 19.50 12.31
CA GLY A 121 -18.45 19.29 13.75
C GLY A 121 -18.07 17.87 14.18
N LEU A 122 -17.89 17.69 15.49
CA LEU A 122 -17.61 16.40 16.12
C LEU A 122 -18.80 15.44 15.96
N GLY A 123 -18.54 14.16 15.71
CA GLY A 123 -19.58 13.14 15.54
C GLY A 123 -20.22 13.05 14.15
N SER A 124 -19.81 13.88 13.18
CA SER A 124 -20.32 13.79 11.80
C SER A 124 -19.79 12.55 11.04
N THR A 125 -18.69 11.95 11.48
CA THR A 125 -18.12 10.74 10.89
C THR A 125 -18.17 9.61 11.92
N THR A 126 -18.29 8.36 11.48
CA THR A 126 -18.18 7.20 12.38
C THR A 126 -16.71 6.77 12.43
N ALA A 127 -16.10 6.86 13.61
CA ALA A 127 -14.75 6.36 13.82
C ALA A 127 -14.73 4.83 13.82
N LYS A 128 -13.86 4.24 13.00
CA LYS A 128 -13.52 2.82 13.07
C LYS A 128 -12.30 2.65 13.97
N TRP A 129 -12.48 1.88 15.04
CA TRP A 129 -11.44 1.62 16.02
C TRP A 129 -10.77 0.28 15.74
N TRP A 130 -9.44 0.26 15.69
CA TRP A 130 -8.67 -0.93 15.38
C TRP A 130 -8.86 -2.06 16.41
N SER A 131 -8.99 -1.69 17.69
CA SER A 131 -9.29 -2.59 18.80
C SER A 131 -10.66 -3.27 18.70
N LYS A 132 -11.61 -2.66 17.97
CA LYS A 132 -12.99 -3.15 17.83
C LYS A 132 -13.26 -3.82 16.48
N THR A 133 -12.29 -3.80 15.55
CA THR A 133 -12.45 -4.43 14.24
C THR A 133 -11.86 -5.83 14.21
N GLU A 134 -12.53 -6.71 13.47
CA GLU A 134 -12.14 -8.10 13.32
C GLU A 134 -11.99 -8.51 11.85
N GLY A 135 -11.17 -9.53 11.61
CA GLY A 135 -10.98 -10.14 10.30
C GLY A 135 -10.61 -9.17 9.19
N ARG A 136 -11.46 -9.05 8.17
CA ARG A 136 -11.18 -8.23 6.98
C ARG A 136 -11.16 -6.74 7.29
N GLU A 137 -12.05 -6.26 8.15
CA GLU A 137 -12.12 -4.83 8.48
C GLU A 137 -10.85 -4.36 9.18
N LYS A 138 -10.28 -5.23 10.02
CA LYS A 138 -9.02 -4.97 10.71
C LYS A 138 -7.86 -4.74 9.73
N ARG A 139 -7.83 -5.50 8.64
CA ARG A 139 -6.84 -5.37 7.57
C ARG A 139 -7.06 -4.12 6.73
N ASP A 140 -8.32 -3.81 6.41
CA ASP A 140 -8.64 -2.61 5.63
C ASP A 140 -8.24 -1.32 6.38
N VAL A 141 -8.44 -1.28 7.71
CA VAL A 141 -8.01 -0.13 8.56
C VAL A 141 -6.48 0.05 8.62
N ILE A 142 -5.70 -1.01 8.43
CA ILE A 142 -4.22 -0.93 8.37
C ILE A 142 -3.74 -0.41 7.00
N ILE A 143 -4.56 -0.56 5.96
CA ILE A 143 -4.21 -0.22 4.58
C ILE A 143 -4.66 1.20 4.19
N ASP A 144 -5.70 1.72 4.85
CA ASP A 144 -6.27 3.08 4.68
C ASP A 144 -5.29 4.21 5.03
#